data_AF-A0A8K0A9H8-F1
#
_entry.id   AF-A0A8K0A9H8-F1
#
_cell.length_a   1.000
_cell.length_b   1.000
_cell.length_c   1.000
_cell.angle_alpha   90.00
_cell.angle_beta   90.00
_cell.angle_gamma   90.00
#
_symmetry.space_group_name_H-M   'P 1'
#
loop_
_entity.id
_entity.type
_entity.pdbx_description
1 polymer ?
#
loop_
_entity_poly.entity_id
_entity_poly.type
_entity_poly.pdbx_seq_one_letter_code
_entity_poly.pdbx_strand_id
1 'polypeptide(L)'
;MAATDILEQKPTCEDRQSTTVQRCPAIVSPRTKNKGRRGKKSPGCRSSCSNTEGNVPNHMRLKARRFTEGSDILKLPLLSSTVSVPRRRVGLLDAVRPANVETEKSRFMRANYNYNPLFFYNYPAAQTVLERFSKPSDNYLDQAITIMENALKRFGTYENFEARTGGKRLTRGEIMTIVKRCFKREKLQNGEVIINLSDDLLSRASMTQSRGRPTLNINVNTSRQFWLEGVARHEIGTHYLRSYNNRLQPWTGGKGRRQYGLLSVNPTEEGLASLHSVLYRRHPFLWRAALLYYTAYRASQMSFSNLFKDLGRFVRDPYVRWDYVLRAKRGQVDTSLPGCFCKDQVYLEGALEILRHRKDINFHNLMRMGKVSWRDLGRLQEHMQTDGTRIPSFMDNLDQYRKLLDYIVMANGLSDDQASGV
;
A
#
# COMPACT_ATOMS: atom_id res chain seq x y z
N MET A 1 -37.15 -29.26 37.56
CA MET A 1 -38.16 -29.53 36.53
C MET A 1 -39.10 -28.34 36.46
N ALA A 2 -38.97 -27.51 35.42
CA ALA A 2 -39.98 -26.62 34.85
C ALA A 2 -39.27 -25.72 33.83
N ALA A 3 -39.63 -25.88 32.57
CA ALA A 3 -39.27 -24.99 31.48
C ALA A 3 -40.29 -23.86 31.41
N THR A 4 -39.83 -22.65 31.06
CA THR A 4 -40.66 -21.65 30.38
C THR A 4 -39.78 -20.64 29.64
N ASP A 5 -40.08 -20.50 28.34
CA ASP A 5 -39.52 -19.60 27.35
C ASP A 5 -39.66 -18.10 27.70
N ILE A 6 -38.65 -17.29 27.36
CA ILE A 6 -38.83 -15.87 26.99
C ILE A 6 -37.83 -15.46 25.89
N LEU A 7 -38.34 -15.45 24.65
CA LEU A 7 -38.23 -14.44 23.58
C LEU A 7 -36.87 -13.86 23.13
N GLU A 8 -36.47 -14.30 21.93
CA GLU A 8 -35.65 -13.57 20.95
C GLU A 8 -36.33 -12.26 20.51
N GLN A 9 -35.59 -11.14 20.51
CA GLN A 9 -35.99 -9.92 19.79
C GLN A 9 -35.08 -9.70 18.57
N LYS A 10 -35.67 -9.89 17.37
CA LYS A 10 -35.17 -9.34 16.10
C LYS A 10 -35.60 -7.88 15.97
N PRO A 11 -34.76 -6.96 15.47
CA PRO A 11 -35.23 -5.63 15.09
C PRO A 11 -35.84 -5.68 13.68
N THR A 12 -37.11 -5.28 13.60
CA THR A 12 -37.91 -5.10 12.39
C THR A 12 -37.55 -3.80 11.67
N CYS A 13 -37.71 -3.85 10.35
CA CYS A 13 -37.59 -2.75 9.41
C CYS A 13 -39.00 -2.18 9.21
N GLU A 14 -39.20 -0.88 9.41
CA GLU A 14 -40.39 -0.19 8.89
C GLU A 14 -40.00 1.14 8.24
N ASP A 15 -40.44 1.26 7.00
CA ASP A 15 -40.41 2.42 6.14
C ASP A 15 -41.32 3.53 6.66
N ARG A 16 -40.84 4.78 6.61
CA ARG A 16 -41.70 5.95 6.40
C ARG A 16 -41.11 6.81 5.29
N GLN A 17 -41.72 6.69 4.12
CA GLN A 17 -41.62 7.64 3.03
C GLN A 17 -42.36 8.93 3.42
N SER A 18 -41.71 10.08 3.27
CA SER A 18 -42.38 11.36 3.13
C SER A 18 -41.66 12.15 2.05
N THR A 19 -42.30 12.19 0.89
CA THR A 19 -41.93 12.93 -0.31
C THR A 19 -42.27 14.42 -0.15
N THR A 20 -41.27 15.30 -0.23
CA THR A 20 -41.48 16.68 -0.67
C THR A 20 -40.33 17.08 -1.59
N VAL A 21 -40.60 17.03 -2.89
CA VAL A 21 -39.72 17.50 -3.96
C VAL A 21 -39.97 18.99 -4.13
N GLN A 22 -38.98 19.83 -3.83
CA GLN A 22 -39.00 21.24 -4.20
C GLN A 22 -37.90 21.51 -5.23
N ARG A 23 -38.35 21.73 -6.48
CA ARG A 23 -37.54 22.17 -7.61
C ARG A 23 -37.10 23.63 -7.41
N CYS A 24 -35.85 23.94 -7.74
CA CYS A 24 -35.40 25.29 -8.05
C CYS A 24 -34.43 25.27 -9.25
N PRO A 25 -34.33 26.36 -10.02
CA PRO A 25 -34.24 26.31 -11.48
C PRO A 25 -32.83 26.55 -12.05
N ALA A 26 -32.68 26.18 -13.33
CA ALA A 26 -31.53 26.44 -14.16
C ALA A 26 -31.23 27.95 -14.30
N ILE A 27 -29.96 28.32 -14.14
CA ILE A 27 -29.47 29.67 -14.45
C ILE A 27 -28.67 29.64 -15.75
N VAL A 28 -29.16 30.45 -16.67
CA VAL A 28 -28.72 30.76 -18.02
C VAL A 28 -27.43 31.59 -18.00
N SER A 29 -26.48 31.27 -18.88
CA SER A 29 -25.30 32.09 -19.17
C SER A 29 -25.66 33.30 -20.05
N PRO A 30 -25.14 34.51 -19.79
CA PRO A 30 -25.22 35.60 -20.75
C PRO A 30 -24.03 35.60 -21.71
N ARG A 31 -24.35 35.65 -23.01
CA ARG A 31 -23.48 36.13 -24.08
C ARG A 31 -23.36 37.65 -24.00
N THR A 32 -22.15 38.19 -24.14
CA THR A 32 -21.93 39.57 -24.60
C THR A 32 -20.95 39.60 -25.77
N LYS A 33 -21.32 40.36 -26.80
CA LYS A 33 -20.61 40.64 -28.05
C LYS A 33 -19.89 41.99 -27.95
N ASN A 34 -18.70 42.11 -28.56
CA ASN A 34 -18.23 43.28 -29.34
C ASN A 34 -16.95 42.88 -30.10
N LYS A 35 -16.93 42.80 -31.45
CA LYS A 35 -16.59 43.85 -32.44
C LYS A 35 -15.28 44.58 -32.10
N GLY A 36 -14.19 44.65 -32.89
CA GLY A 36 -13.85 44.19 -34.24
C GLY A 36 -12.88 45.18 -34.93
N ARG A 37 -11.84 44.72 -35.65
CA ARG A 37 -11.21 45.29 -36.88
C ARG A 37 -9.86 44.58 -37.19
N ARG A 38 -9.78 43.79 -38.29
CA ARG A 38 -9.19 44.06 -39.64
C ARG A 38 -7.65 44.02 -39.67
N GLY A 39 -6.96 43.26 -40.54
CA GLY A 39 -7.38 42.28 -41.54
C GLY A 39 -6.23 41.81 -42.48
N LYS A 40 -6.61 41.10 -43.56
CA LYS A 40 -5.91 40.88 -44.87
C LYS A 40 -4.57 40.08 -44.81
N LYS A 41 -4.25 39.05 -45.62
CA LYS A 41 -4.62 38.57 -46.98
C LYS A 41 -4.34 37.04 -47.10
N SER A 42 -5.03 36.40 -48.04
CA SER A 42 -5.04 35.00 -48.51
C SER A 42 -3.90 34.68 -49.55
N PRO A 43 -3.94 33.62 -50.41
CA PRO A 43 -4.53 32.25 -50.33
C PRO A 43 -3.67 31.07 -50.94
N GLY A 44 -4.12 29.82 -50.68
CA GLY A 44 -4.19 28.67 -51.64
C GLY A 44 -2.91 27.84 -51.92
N CYS A 45 -2.92 26.60 -52.43
CA CYS A 45 -3.90 25.50 -52.58
C CYS A 45 -3.12 24.25 -53.12
N ARG A 46 -3.51 23.02 -52.75
CA ARG A 46 -3.45 21.72 -53.52
C ARG A 46 -2.09 21.09 -53.94
N SER A 47 -1.77 19.86 -53.46
CA SER A 47 -1.74 18.53 -54.16
C SER A 47 -0.63 18.38 -55.23
N SER A 48 0.16 17.30 -55.44
CA SER A 48 0.11 15.84 -55.22
C SER A 48 1.40 15.20 -55.81
N CYS A 49 1.82 13.99 -55.33
CA CYS A 49 2.49 12.81 -55.99
C CYS A 49 3.65 13.04 -57.04
N SER A 50 4.72 12.25 -57.23
CA SER A 50 5.03 10.80 -57.09
C SER A 50 6.49 10.50 -57.53
N ASN A 51 7.06 9.36 -57.04
CA ASN A 51 8.04 8.39 -57.60
C ASN A 51 9.36 8.82 -58.30
N THR A 52 10.50 8.19 -57.94
CA THR A 52 11.10 6.96 -58.57
C THR A 52 12.47 6.56 -57.93
N GLU A 53 12.68 5.24 -57.78
CA GLU A 53 13.87 4.35 -58.03
C GLU A 53 15.31 4.92 -57.93
N GLY A 54 16.39 4.22 -57.54
CA GLY A 54 16.74 2.81 -57.32
C GLY A 54 18.28 2.66 -57.35
N ASN A 55 18.75 1.44 -57.06
CA ASN A 55 20.08 0.85 -57.35
C ASN A 55 21.25 0.81 -56.34
N VAL A 56 21.71 -0.44 -56.20
CA VAL A 56 22.90 -1.03 -55.57
C VAL A 56 24.04 -1.08 -56.61
N PRO A 57 25.30 -1.23 -56.18
CA PRO A 57 26.13 -2.23 -56.86
C PRO A 57 26.98 -3.11 -55.93
N ASN A 58 27.22 -4.31 -56.45
CA ASN A 58 28.02 -5.41 -55.93
C ASN A 58 29.25 -5.55 -56.85
N HIS A 59 30.46 -5.87 -56.36
CA HIS A 59 31.42 -6.69 -57.13
C HIS A 59 32.59 -7.26 -56.32
N MET A 60 32.82 -8.55 -56.60
CA MET A 60 33.83 -9.52 -56.16
C MET A 60 35.31 -9.13 -56.34
N ARG A 61 36.21 -9.73 -55.52
CA ARG A 61 37.29 -10.60 -56.04
C ARG A 61 37.93 -11.52 -54.98
N LEU A 62 38.12 -12.78 -55.39
CA LEU A 62 38.74 -13.91 -54.68
C LEU A 62 40.28 -13.82 -54.58
N LYS A 63 40.87 -14.46 -53.55
CA LYS A 63 42.03 -15.36 -53.69
C LYS A 63 42.25 -16.21 -52.42
N ALA A 64 42.49 -17.51 -52.63
CA ALA A 64 42.71 -18.54 -51.61
C ALA A 64 44.19 -18.69 -51.21
N ARG A 65 44.46 -19.16 -49.98
CA ARG A 65 45.64 -20.00 -49.62
C ARG A 65 45.40 -20.76 -48.30
N ARG A 66 46.00 -21.95 -48.21
CA ARG A 66 45.77 -23.07 -47.28
C ARG A 66 46.63 -23.02 -46.00
N PHE A 67 46.09 -23.62 -44.94
CA PHE A 67 46.68 -24.38 -43.80
C PHE A 67 47.86 -23.81 -42.99
N THR A 68 47.70 -23.73 -41.65
CA THR A 68 48.37 -24.58 -40.64
C THR A 68 47.89 -24.23 -39.22
N GLU A 69 47.90 -25.21 -38.33
CA GLU A 69 47.47 -25.17 -36.92
C GLU A 69 48.33 -24.27 -36.04
N GLY A 70 47.72 -23.67 -35.01
CA GLY A 70 48.43 -22.91 -33.98
C GLY A 70 47.45 -22.29 -32.98
N SER A 71 47.39 -22.91 -31.81
CA SER A 71 46.74 -22.42 -30.59
C SER A 71 47.16 -21.00 -30.25
N ASP A 72 46.21 -20.09 -30.00
CA ASP A 72 46.39 -19.00 -29.04
C ASP A 72 45.07 -18.35 -28.63
N ILE A 73 44.86 -18.28 -27.32
CA ILE A 73 43.71 -17.71 -26.63
C ILE A 73 43.80 -16.18 -26.74
N LEU A 74 43.02 -15.59 -27.65
CA LEU A 74 42.87 -14.13 -27.75
C LEU A 74 41.87 -13.63 -26.70
N LYS A 75 42.40 -13.09 -25.61
CA LYS A 75 41.70 -12.18 -24.68
C LYS A 75 41.25 -10.93 -25.44
N LEU A 76 39.94 -10.73 -25.57
CA LEU A 76 39.36 -9.46 -26.04
C LEU A 76 39.23 -8.46 -24.87
N PRO A 77 39.44 -7.15 -25.08
CA PRO A 77 39.62 -6.18 -24.00
C PRO A 77 38.29 -5.80 -23.35
N LEU A 78 38.26 -5.70 -22.02
CA LEU A 78 37.20 -5.02 -21.27
C LEU A 78 37.12 -3.55 -21.72
N LEU A 79 36.08 -3.18 -22.45
CA LEU A 79 35.65 -1.79 -22.54
C LEU A 79 35.04 -1.37 -21.20
N SER A 80 35.90 -0.86 -20.32
CA SER A 80 35.53 -0.05 -19.16
C SER A 80 35.20 1.37 -19.62
N SER A 81 33.93 1.65 -19.87
CA SER A 81 33.41 3.04 -19.92
C SER A 81 31.90 3.09 -19.74
N THR A 82 31.39 2.65 -18.58
CA THR A 82 30.03 3.05 -18.20
C THR A 82 30.06 4.48 -17.68
N VAL A 83 29.76 5.41 -18.58
CA VAL A 83 29.23 6.74 -18.28
C VAL A 83 28.26 6.61 -17.10
N SER A 84 28.61 7.20 -15.96
CA SER A 84 27.74 7.21 -14.79
C SER A 84 26.54 8.11 -15.07
N VAL A 85 25.49 7.53 -15.66
CA VAL A 85 24.17 8.16 -15.72
C VAL A 85 23.81 8.54 -14.28
N PRO A 86 23.39 9.79 -14.00
CA PRO A 86 23.02 10.19 -12.65
C PRO A 86 21.95 9.24 -12.16
N ARG A 87 22.27 8.43 -11.14
CA ARG A 87 21.29 7.52 -10.52
C ARG A 87 20.19 8.39 -9.94
N ARG A 88 19.07 8.51 -10.66
CA ARG A 88 17.85 9.11 -10.16
C ARG A 88 17.56 8.45 -8.81
N ARG A 89 17.49 9.23 -7.73
CA ARG A 89 17.14 8.70 -6.40
C ARG A 89 15.67 8.29 -6.45
N VAL A 90 15.44 7.01 -6.70
CA VAL A 90 14.12 6.38 -6.74
C VAL A 90 13.81 5.83 -5.36
N GLY A 91 12.58 6.00 -4.88
CA GLY A 91 12.16 5.47 -3.57
C GLY A 91 12.18 3.94 -3.57
N LEU A 92 12.39 3.33 -2.40
CA LEU A 92 12.50 1.86 -2.30
C LEU A 92 11.34 1.13 -2.97
N LEU A 93 10.10 1.56 -2.73
CA LEU A 93 8.91 0.89 -3.27
C LEU A 93 8.82 0.98 -4.80
N ASP A 94 9.34 2.06 -5.39
CA ASP A 94 9.44 2.22 -6.83
C ASP A 94 10.61 1.38 -7.38
N ALA A 95 11.71 1.27 -6.64
CA ALA A 95 12.90 0.51 -7.02
C ALA A 95 12.68 -1.01 -7.00
N VAL A 96 11.75 -1.49 -6.18
CA VAL A 96 11.30 -2.88 -6.17
C VAL A 96 10.02 -3.10 -6.96
N ARG A 97 9.58 -2.14 -7.79
CA ARG A 97 8.40 -2.31 -8.63
C ARG A 97 8.80 -2.80 -10.02
N PRO A 98 8.34 -3.98 -10.48
CA PRO A 98 8.63 -4.44 -11.83
C PRO A 98 8.03 -3.48 -12.87
N ALA A 99 8.71 -3.33 -14.00
CA ALA A 99 8.24 -2.50 -15.11
C ALA A 99 7.22 -3.23 -16.01
N ASN A 100 7.16 -4.56 -15.93
CA ASN A 100 6.33 -5.44 -16.78
C ASN A 100 5.21 -6.15 -16.02
N VAL A 101 4.71 -5.56 -14.92
CA VAL A 101 3.65 -6.17 -14.08
C VAL A 101 2.42 -6.54 -14.92
N GLU A 102 1.88 -5.62 -15.71
CA GLU A 102 0.62 -5.87 -16.45
C GLU A 102 0.78 -6.92 -17.56
N THR A 103 1.92 -6.90 -18.26
CA THR A 103 2.21 -7.88 -19.31
C THR A 103 2.39 -9.27 -18.72
N GLU A 104 3.12 -9.40 -17.61
CA GLU A 104 3.32 -10.68 -16.94
C GLU A 104 2.05 -11.17 -16.25
N LYS A 105 1.26 -10.28 -15.64
CA LYS A 105 -0.06 -10.62 -15.09
C LYS A 105 -0.96 -11.22 -16.17
N SER A 106 -1.06 -10.55 -17.33
CA SER A 106 -1.89 -11.00 -18.45
C SER A 106 -1.42 -12.34 -19.02
N ARG A 107 -0.11 -12.56 -19.13
CA ARG A 107 0.46 -13.85 -19.57
C ARG A 107 0.20 -14.96 -18.53
N PHE A 108 0.45 -14.70 -17.25
CA PHE A 108 0.24 -15.64 -16.15
C PHE A 108 -1.21 -16.11 -16.06
N MET A 109 -2.17 -15.19 -16.19
CA MET A 109 -3.60 -15.53 -16.24
C MET A 109 -3.93 -16.41 -17.46
N ARG A 110 -3.44 -16.07 -18.66
CA ARG A 110 -3.66 -16.86 -19.89
C ARG A 110 -3.04 -18.25 -19.83
N ALA A 111 -1.89 -18.40 -19.17
CA ALA A 111 -1.21 -19.67 -18.98
C ALA A 111 -1.83 -20.53 -17.85
N ASN A 112 -3.00 -20.13 -17.32
CA ASN A 112 -3.65 -20.77 -16.19
C ASN A 112 -2.69 -20.99 -15.00
N TYR A 113 -1.88 -19.96 -14.72
CA TYR A 113 -0.95 -19.91 -13.60
C TYR A 113 0.18 -20.96 -13.65
N ASN A 114 0.46 -21.57 -14.81
CA ASN A 114 1.41 -22.68 -14.96
C ASN A 114 2.82 -22.27 -15.41
N TYR A 115 3.24 -21.04 -15.12
CA TYR A 115 4.64 -20.64 -15.24
C TYR A 115 4.99 -19.58 -14.19
N ASN A 116 6.28 -19.31 -14.00
CA ASN A 116 6.74 -18.27 -13.08
C ASN A 116 7.07 -16.98 -13.86
N PRO A 117 6.44 -15.84 -13.51
CA PRO A 117 6.76 -14.54 -14.12
C PRO A 117 8.24 -14.20 -14.08
N LEU A 118 8.75 -13.62 -15.16
CA LEU A 118 10.10 -13.03 -15.18
C LEU A 118 9.96 -11.51 -15.15
N PHE A 119 10.45 -10.90 -14.08
CA PHE A 119 10.32 -9.46 -13.86
C PHE A 119 11.60 -8.72 -14.24
N PHE A 120 11.46 -7.52 -14.81
CA PHE A 120 12.59 -6.59 -14.96
C PHE A 120 12.27 -5.25 -14.29
N TYR A 121 13.32 -4.55 -13.89
CA TYR A 121 13.25 -3.33 -13.09
C TYR A 121 14.06 -2.24 -13.78
N ASN A 122 13.43 -1.09 -14.04
CA ASN A 122 14.12 0.05 -14.67
C ASN A 122 15.18 0.66 -13.75
N TYR A 123 14.92 0.64 -12.43
CA TYR A 123 15.79 1.20 -11.41
C TYR A 123 15.83 0.26 -10.19
N PRO A 124 16.48 -0.91 -10.30
CA PRO A 124 16.44 -1.93 -9.24
C PRO A 124 17.01 -1.41 -7.93
N ALA A 125 16.41 -1.85 -6.82
CA ALA A 125 16.98 -1.63 -5.49
C ALA A 125 18.36 -2.31 -5.39
N ALA A 126 19.27 -1.73 -4.61
CA ALA A 126 20.56 -2.34 -4.36
C ALA A 126 20.40 -3.69 -3.64
N GLN A 127 21.27 -4.65 -3.95
CA GLN A 127 21.22 -6.00 -3.37
C GLN A 127 21.27 -5.98 -1.84
N THR A 128 22.13 -5.14 -1.27
CA THR A 128 22.25 -4.94 0.19
C THR A 128 20.96 -4.39 0.85
N VAL A 129 20.09 -3.75 0.08
CA VAL A 129 18.77 -3.31 0.55
C VAL A 129 17.76 -4.45 0.47
N LEU A 130 17.80 -5.26 -0.59
CA LEU A 130 16.95 -6.45 -0.74
C LEU A 130 17.23 -7.49 0.33
N GLU A 131 18.51 -7.71 0.67
CA GLU A 131 18.95 -8.63 1.73
C GLU A 131 18.36 -8.30 3.11
N ARG A 132 18.03 -7.03 3.39
CA ARG A 132 17.38 -6.63 4.65
C ARG A 132 15.93 -7.12 4.75
N PHE A 133 15.32 -7.49 3.63
CA PHE A 133 13.93 -7.94 3.54
C PHE A 133 13.83 -9.36 3.00
N SER A 134 14.93 -10.12 2.95
CA SER A 134 14.95 -11.47 2.37
C SER A 134 14.65 -12.58 3.39
N LYS A 135 14.72 -12.27 4.69
CA LYS A 135 14.50 -13.21 5.79
C LYS A 135 13.19 -12.89 6.49
N PRO A 136 12.10 -13.63 6.22
CA PRO A 136 10.87 -13.43 6.95
C PRO A 136 10.94 -14.10 8.34
N SER A 137 10.10 -13.64 9.25
CA SER A 137 9.85 -14.28 10.56
C SER A 137 8.65 -15.22 10.47
N ASP A 138 8.64 -16.30 11.26
CA ASP A 138 7.47 -17.17 11.52
C ASP A 138 6.89 -16.99 12.92
N ASN A 139 7.44 -16.10 13.76
CA ASN A 139 7.03 -15.91 15.15
C ASN A 139 5.53 -15.69 15.32
N TYR A 140 4.85 -15.11 14.31
CA TYR A 140 3.41 -14.87 14.32
C TYR A 140 2.63 -15.64 13.25
N LEU A 141 3.18 -16.76 12.75
CA LEU A 141 2.55 -17.53 11.68
C LEU A 141 1.23 -18.16 12.15
N ASP A 142 1.20 -18.69 13.37
CA ASP A 142 0.00 -19.30 13.95
C ASP A 142 -1.12 -18.27 14.16
N GLN A 143 -0.76 -17.07 14.64
CA GLN A 143 -1.68 -15.95 14.82
C GLN A 143 -2.21 -15.47 13.46
N ALA A 144 -1.34 -15.38 12.45
CA ALA A 144 -1.75 -15.02 11.09
C ALA A 144 -2.77 -16.03 10.54
N ILE A 145 -2.50 -17.33 10.68
CA ILE A 145 -3.42 -18.40 10.25
C ILE A 145 -4.73 -18.32 11.03
N THR A 146 -4.67 -18.22 12.37
CA THR A 146 -5.85 -18.11 13.24
C THR A 146 -6.75 -16.92 12.85
N ILE A 147 -6.17 -15.75 12.56
CA ILE A 147 -6.91 -14.56 12.11
C ILE A 147 -7.64 -14.84 10.79
N MET A 148 -6.96 -15.47 9.83
CA MET A 148 -7.54 -15.80 8.52
C MET A 148 -8.64 -16.86 8.66
N GLU A 149 -8.39 -17.93 9.40
CA GLU A 149 -9.34 -19.01 9.61
C GLU A 149 -10.59 -18.55 10.36
N ASN A 150 -10.45 -17.70 11.38
CA ASN A 150 -11.61 -17.14 12.09
C ASN A 150 -12.49 -16.26 11.20
N ALA A 151 -11.88 -15.48 10.30
CA ALA A 151 -12.63 -14.74 9.30
C ALA A 151 -13.32 -15.69 8.30
N LEU A 152 -12.64 -16.72 7.80
CA LEU A 152 -13.24 -17.71 6.91
C LEU A 152 -14.38 -18.50 7.58
N LYS A 153 -14.23 -18.88 8.85
CA LYS A 153 -15.29 -19.53 9.63
C LYS A 153 -16.55 -18.66 9.70
N ARG A 154 -16.40 -17.34 9.80
CA ARG A 154 -17.54 -16.40 9.88
C ARG A 154 -18.17 -16.06 8.53
N PHE A 155 -17.38 -15.98 7.47
CA PHE A 155 -17.83 -15.46 6.17
C PHE A 155 -17.86 -16.50 5.04
N GLY A 156 -17.35 -17.70 5.30
CA GLY A 156 -17.17 -18.79 4.34
C GLY A 156 -15.98 -18.59 3.40
N THR A 157 -15.81 -17.38 2.85
CA THR A 157 -14.75 -17.05 1.89
C THR A 157 -14.19 -15.65 2.11
N TYR A 158 -12.97 -15.41 1.59
CA TYR A 158 -12.42 -14.06 1.54
C TYR A 158 -13.33 -13.09 0.77
N GLU A 159 -13.88 -13.51 -0.35
CA GLU A 159 -14.70 -12.64 -1.22
C GLU A 159 -15.99 -12.22 -0.50
N ASN A 160 -16.61 -13.12 0.26
CA ASN A 160 -17.75 -12.80 1.11
C ASN A 160 -17.35 -11.86 2.25
N PHE A 161 -16.20 -12.09 2.88
CA PHE A 161 -15.64 -11.19 3.89
C PHE A 161 -15.41 -9.79 3.33
N GLU A 162 -14.77 -9.68 2.17
CA GLU A 162 -14.47 -8.43 1.49
C GLU A 162 -15.76 -7.71 1.06
N ALA A 163 -16.72 -8.42 0.47
CA ALA A 163 -17.98 -7.84 0.05
C ALA A 163 -18.79 -7.30 1.24
N ARG A 164 -18.95 -8.10 2.29
CA ARG A 164 -19.77 -7.73 3.47
C ARG A 164 -19.12 -6.66 4.33
N THR A 165 -17.80 -6.71 4.53
CA THR A 165 -17.11 -5.76 5.41
C THR A 165 -16.56 -4.54 4.68
N GLY A 166 -16.31 -4.65 3.37
CA GLY A 166 -15.80 -3.56 2.54
C GLY A 166 -16.90 -2.76 1.85
N GLY A 167 -18.03 -3.38 1.51
CA GLY A 167 -19.10 -2.75 0.75
C GLY A 167 -18.73 -2.55 -0.73
N LYS A 168 -19.50 -1.72 -1.42
CA LYS A 168 -19.31 -1.46 -2.86
C LYS A 168 -17.98 -0.75 -3.15
N ARG A 169 -17.48 -0.92 -4.39
CA ARG A 169 -16.37 -0.11 -4.90
C ARG A 169 -16.81 1.34 -5.04
N LEU A 170 -15.88 2.26 -4.82
CA LEU A 170 -16.14 3.69 -4.84
C LEU A 170 -15.66 4.35 -6.14
N THR A 171 -16.42 5.34 -6.58
CA THR A 171 -16.00 6.27 -7.62
C THR A 171 -14.98 7.28 -7.08
N ARG A 172 -14.21 7.93 -7.96
CA ARG A 172 -13.28 9.01 -7.59
C ARG A 172 -13.96 10.13 -6.79
N GLY A 173 -15.20 10.49 -7.14
CA GLY A 173 -15.98 11.51 -6.43
C GLY A 173 -16.36 11.10 -5.00
N GLU A 174 -16.81 9.85 -4.82
CA GLU A 174 -17.12 9.31 -3.49
C GLU A 174 -15.86 9.23 -2.60
N ILE A 175 -14.73 8.80 -3.18
CA ILE A 175 -13.43 8.76 -2.48
C ILE A 175 -13.07 10.16 -1.97
N MET A 176 -13.14 11.15 -2.85
CA MET A 176 -12.83 12.55 -2.51
C MET A 176 -13.72 13.07 -1.37
N THR A 177 -15.02 12.78 -1.40
CA THR A 177 -15.97 13.17 -0.35
C THR A 177 -15.61 12.56 1.00
N ILE A 178 -15.32 11.27 1.05
CA ILE A 178 -14.96 10.56 2.29
C ILE A 178 -13.64 11.09 2.87
N VAL A 179 -12.62 11.29 2.03
CA VAL A 179 -11.32 11.81 2.47
C VAL A 179 -11.44 13.25 2.97
N LYS A 180 -12.18 14.12 2.28
CA LYS A 180 -12.43 15.49 2.74
C LYS A 180 -13.17 15.54 4.08
N ARG A 181 -14.11 14.62 4.32
CA ARG A 181 -14.75 14.47 5.63
C ARG A 181 -13.74 14.11 6.72
N CYS A 182 -12.81 13.21 6.42
CA CYS A 182 -11.72 12.89 7.33
C CYS A 182 -10.84 14.12 7.63
N PHE A 183 -10.48 14.91 6.61
CA PHE A 183 -9.66 16.12 6.80
C PHE A 183 -10.37 17.14 7.70
N LYS A 184 -11.68 17.36 7.48
CA LYS A 184 -12.50 18.24 8.33
C LYS A 184 -12.52 17.76 9.78
N ARG A 185 -12.70 16.45 9.99
CA ARG A 185 -12.73 15.84 11.34
C ARG A 185 -11.40 15.98 12.07
N GLU A 186 -10.29 15.77 11.37
CA GLU A 186 -8.94 15.94 11.93
C GLU A 186 -8.44 17.40 11.88
N LYS A 187 -9.32 18.36 11.53
CA LYS A 187 -9.06 19.81 11.49
C LYS A 187 -7.84 20.20 10.63
N LEU A 188 -7.62 19.49 9.52
CA LEU A 188 -6.57 19.82 8.54
C LEU A 188 -6.93 21.10 7.78
N GLN A 189 -5.95 21.96 7.57
CA GLN A 189 -6.09 23.18 6.79
C GLN A 189 -6.10 22.89 5.28
N ASN A 190 -6.68 23.80 4.50
CA ASN A 190 -6.68 23.68 3.04
C ASN A 190 -5.25 23.66 2.50
N GLY A 191 -4.92 22.64 1.70
CA GLY A 191 -3.60 22.46 1.11
C GLY A 191 -2.55 21.85 2.03
N GLU A 192 -2.89 21.51 3.27
CA GLU A 192 -1.99 20.85 4.23
C GLU A 192 -1.57 19.45 3.76
N VAL A 193 -2.51 18.72 3.15
CA VAL A 193 -2.27 17.42 2.52
C VAL A 193 -2.89 17.41 1.11
N ILE A 194 -2.10 17.00 0.12
CA ILE A 194 -2.54 16.83 -1.27
C ILE A 194 -3.17 15.45 -1.43
N ILE A 195 -4.29 15.34 -2.15
CA ILE A 195 -4.92 14.06 -2.49
C ILE A 195 -4.54 13.69 -3.91
N ASN A 196 -3.99 12.50 -4.10
CA ASN A 196 -3.68 11.91 -5.39
C ASN A 196 -4.43 10.58 -5.56
N LEU A 197 -5.28 10.47 -6.58
CA LEU A 197 -6.04 9.26 -6.88
C LEU A 197 -5.37 8.53 -8.04
N SER A 198 -4.88 7.32 -7.80
CA SER A 198 -4.16 6.51 -8.79
C SER A 198 -4.85 5.16 -9.01
N ASP A 199 -4.78 4.65 -10.23
CA ASP A 199 -5.22 3.29 -10.56
C ASP A 199 -4.07 2.28 -10.42
N ASP A 200 -2.85 2.77 -10.26
CA ASP A 200 -1.59 2.06 -10.52
C ASP A 200 -0.76 1.79 -9.24
N LEU A 201 -1.35 2.02 -8.08
CA LEU A 201 -0.68 1.86 -6.78
C LEU A 201 -0.77 0.41 -6.29
N LEU A 202 0.36 -0.22 -5.93
CA LEU A 202 0.35 -1.60 -5.40
C LEU A 202 -0.27 -1.72 -4.00
N SER A 203 -0.23 -0.64 -3.21
CA SER A 203 -0.90 -0.54 -1.92
C SER A 203 -2.31 0.06 -2.07
N ARG A 204 -3.14 -0.05 -1.03
CA ARG A 204 -4.47 0.61 -1.03
C ARG A 204 -4.36 2.12 -0.93
N ALA A 205 -3.37 2.60 -0.19
CA ALA A 205 -2.98 3.99 -0.09
C ALA A 205 -1.51 4.10 0.32
N SER A 206 -0.97 5.31 0.27
CA SER A 206 0.32 5.66 0.87
C SER A 206 0.42 7.16 1.14
N MET A 207 0.97 7.51 2.30
CA MET A 207 1.38 8.86 2.64
C MET A 207 2.83 9.10 2.22
N THR A 208 3.05 9.96 1.24
CA THR A 208 4.38 10.33 0.74
C THR A 208 4.65 11.82 0.90
N GLN A 209 5.89 12.23 0.66
CA GLN A 209 6.23 13.64 0.48
C GLN A 209 6.53 13.88 -1.00
N SER A 210 5.69 14.69 -1.66
CA SER A 210 5.90 15.10 -3.05
C SER A 210 6.24 16.58 -3.07
N ARG A 211 7.45 16.93 -3.54
CA ARG A 211 7.96 18.32 -3.60
C ARG A 211 7.80 19.07 -2.26
N GLY A 212 8.14 18.39 -1.16
CA GLY A 212 8.04 18.94 0.20
C GLY A 212 6.62 19.01 0.77
N ARG A 213 5.59 18.57 0.02
CA ARG A 213 4.20 18.55 0.48
C ARG A 213 3.73 17.14 0.81
N PRO A 214 3.10 16.92 1.98
CA PRO A 214 2.43 15.67 2.30
C PRO A 214 1.39 15.33 1.23
N THR A 215 1.44 14.11 0.71
CA THR A 215 0.55 13.64 -0.36
C THR A 215 -0.04 12.29 0.01
N LEU A 216 -1.36 12.24 0.13
CA LEU A 216 -2.16 11.04 0.31
C LEU A 216 -2.46 10.44 -1.07
N ASN A 217 -1.80 9.33 -1.39
CA ASN A 217 -2.06 8.56 -2.60
C ASN A 217 -3.09 7.48 -2.27
N ILE A 218 -4.13 7.34 -3.07
CA ILE A 218 -5.17 6.31 -2.87
C ILE A 218 -5.34 5.52 -4.16
N ASN A 219 -5.37 4.20 -4.04
CA ASN A 219 -5.73 3.31 -5.13
C ASN A 219 -7.25 3.30 -5.32
N VAL A 220 -7.72 3.81 -6.45
CA VAL A 220 -9.14 3.87 -6.80
C VAL A 220 -9.74 2.46 -6.93
N ASN A 221 -9.02 1.53 -7.57
CA ASN A 221 -9.49 0.17 -7.86
C ASN A 221 -9.74 -0.68 -6.61
N THR A 222 -9.06 -0.38 -5.51
CA THR A 222 -9.19 -1.13 -4.24
C THR A 222 -10.01 -0.40 -3.17
N SER A 223 -10.52 0.80 -3.50
CA SER A 223 -11.28 1.63 -2.56
C SER A 223 -12.71 1.12 -2.41
N ARG A 224 -13.09 0.80 -1.17
CA ARG A 224 -14.43 0.29 -0.83
C ARG A 224 -15.08 1.11 0.26
N GLN A 225 -16.41 1.23 0.19
CA GLN A 225 -17.24 2.13 1.00
C GLN A 225 -16.93 2.10 2.50
N PHE A 226 -16.89 0.92 3.10
CA PHE A 226 -16.73 0.75 4.56
C PHE A 226 -15.26 0.64 4.98
N TRP A 227 -14.33 0.49 4.04
CA TRP A 227 -12.90 0.39 4.34
C TRP A 227 -12.16 1.72 4.17
N LEU A 228 -12.63 2.61 3.29
CA LEU A 228 -11.89 3.83 2.94
C LEU A 228 -11.67 4.75 4.15
N GLU A 229 -12.63 4.86 5.08
CA GLU A 229 -12.38 5.64 6.29
C GLU A 229 -11.27 5.04 7.16
N GLY A 230 -11.17 3.71 7.23
CA GLY A 230 -10.06 3.03 7.90
C GLY A 230 -8.72 3.33 7.21
N VAL A 231 -8.70 3.32 5.88
CA VAL A 231 -7.53 3.72 5.10
C VAL A 231 -7.16 5.19 5.39
N ALA A 232 -8.14 6.09 5.50
CA ALA A 232 -7.86 7.48 5.87
C ALA A 232 -7.31 7.61 7.31
N ARG A 233 -7.80 6.82 8.28
CA ARG A 233 -7.23 6.80 9.65
C ARG A 233 -5.80 6.22 9.68
N HIS A 234 -5.52 5.22 8.84
CA HIS A 234 -4.17 4.68 8.64
C HIS A 234 -3.22 5.78 8.16
N GLU A 235 -3.54 6.42 7.03
CA GLU A 235 -2.63 7.38 6.39
C GLU A 235 -2.60 8.75 7.09
N ILE A 236 -3.76 9.30 7.46
CA ILE A 236 -3.88 10.63 8.06
C ILE A 236 -3.76 10.54 9.57
N GLY A 237 -4.61 9.73 10.20
CA GLY A 237 -4.65 9.56 11.65
C GLY A 237 -3.34 9.02 12.24
N THR A 238 -2.56 8.27 11.46
CA THR A 238 -1.28 7.70 11.91
C THR A 238 -0.12 8.40 11.24
N HIS A 239 0.12 8.11 9.96
CA HIS A 239 1.38 8.53 9.33
C HIS A 239 1.52 10.04 9.23
N TYR A 240 0.47 10.74 8.80
CA TYR A 240 0.52 12.19 8.68
C TYR A 240 0.66 12.86 10.04
N LEU A 241 -0.26 12.60 10.98
CA LEU A 241 -0.24 13.26 12.29
C LEU A 241 1.04 12.94 13.10
N ARG A 242 1.54 11.70 13.06
CA ARG A 242 2.82 11.37 13.70
C ARG A 242 3.99 12.06 13.03
N SER A 243 3.98 12.21 11.70
CA SER A 243 5.00 12.98 10.99
C SER A 243 4.92 14.47 11.32
N TYR A 244 3.70 15.01 11.48
CA TYR A 244 3.47 16.39 11.88
C TYR A 244 4.04 16.64 13.27
N ASN A 245 3.65 15.83 14.24
CA ASN A 245 4.13 15.96 15.61
C ASN A 245 5.63 15.73 15.72
N ASN A 246 6.21 14.79 14.96
CA ASN A 246 7.65 14.55 14.95
C ASN A 246 8.47 15.80 14.61
N ARG A 247 7.93 16.69 13.76
CA ARG A 247 8.62 17.94 13.39
C ARG A 247 8.78 18.91 14.56
N LEU A 248 7.94 18.79 15.57
CA LEU A 248 7.95 19.62 16.78
C LEU A 248 8.89 19.07 17.86
N GLN A 249 9.37 17.83 17.71
CA GLN A 249 10.16 17.16 18.72
C GLN A 249 11.66 17.39 18.53
N PRO A 250 12.47 17.37 19.62
CA PRO A 250 13.92 17.53 19.53
C PRO A 250 14.61 16.39 18.75
N TRP A 251 13.94 15.26 18.57
CA TRP A 251 14.39 14.11 17.76
C TRP A 251 13.87 14.11 16.32
N THR A 252 13.34 15.22 15.81
CA THR A 252 12.78 15.32 14.44
C THR A 252 13.69 14.76 13.35
N GLY A 253 15.00 15.04 13.43
CA GLY A 253 16.02 14.65 12.45
C GLY A 253 17.04 13.65 12.99
N GLY A 254 17.86 13.10 12.09
CA GLY A 254 18.81 12.03 12.41
C GLY A 254 19.82 12.34 13.53
N LYS A 255 20.25 13.61 13.68
CA LYS A 255 21.12 14.03 14.80
C LYS A 255 20.41 13.86 16.14
N GLY A 256 19.18 14.38 16.25
CA GLY A 256 18.36 14.23 17.45
C GLY A 256 18.04 12.75 17.72
N ARG A 257 17.64 11.98 16.71
CA ARG A 257 17.41 10.54 16.88
C ARG A 257 18.61 9.79 17.48
N ARG A 258 19.84 10.13 17.07
CA ARG A 258 21.07 9.56 17.64
C ARG A 258 21.36 10.07 19.05
N GLN A 259 21.22 11.36 19.28
CA GLN A 259 21.43 11.97 20.61
C GLN A 259 20.54 11.33 21.67
N TYR A 260 19.28 11.05 21.32
CA TYR A 260 18.34 10.38 22.21
C TYR A 260 18.36 8.85 22.05
N GLY A 261 19.29 8.25 21.30
CA GLY A 261 19.38 6.79 21.13
C GLY A 261 18.04 6.13 20.72
N LEU A 262 17.30 6.71 19.78
CA LEU A 262 15.96 6.24 19.42
C LEU A 262 15.95 4.86 18.76
N LEU A 263 15.02 4.00 19.18
CA LEU A 263 14.75 2.74 18.52
C LEU A 263 14.15 2.98 17.12
N SER A 264 14.07 1.91 16.34
CA SER A 264 13.34 1.92 15.08
C SER A 264 11.87 2.29 15.34
N VAL A 265 11.32 3.16 14.48
CA VAL A 265 9.88 3.53 14.55
C VAL A 265 9.00 2.32 14.22
N ASN A 266 9.50 1.42 13.38
CA ASN A 266 8.86 0.16 13.10
C ASN A 266 9.31 -0.90 14.12
N PRO A 267 8.40 -1.75 14.60
CA PRO A 267 7.08 -1.99 14.00
C PRO A 267 5.92 -1.12 14.54
N THR A 268 6.15 -0.24 15.52
CA THR A 268 5.11 0.60 16.16
C THR A 268 4.29 1.43 15.17
N GLU A 269 4.93 2.09 14.22
CA GLU A 269 4.23 2.94 13.24
C GLU A 269 3.20 2.17 12.42
N GLU A 270 3.64 1.08 11.79
CA GLU A 270 2.81 0.27 10.91
C GLU A 270 1.78 -0.55 11.68
N GLY A 271 2.12 -0.93 12.91
CA GLY A 271 1.18 -1.55 13.84
C GLY A 271 0.01 -0.64 14.18
N LEU A 272 0.27 0.60 14.62
CA LEU A 272 -0.77 1.60 14.90
C LEU A 272 -1.65 1.81 13.67
N ALA A 273 -1.01 2.00 12.51
CA ALA A 273 -1.71 2.25 11.27
C ALA A 273 -2.61 1.04 10.89
N SER A 274 -2.13 -0.19 11.10
CA SER A 274 -2.90 -1.42 10.85
C SER A 274 -4.14 -1.51 11.74
N LEU A 275 -4.01 -1.23 13.04
CA LEU A 275 -5.13 -1.19 13.99
C LEU A 275 -6.14 -0.10 13.63
N HIS A 276 -5.67 1.12 13.32
CA HIS A 276 -6.53 2.23 12.92
C HIS A 276 -7.31 1.96 11.63
N SER A 277 -6.81 1.07 10.77
CA SER A 277 -7.50 0.66 9.55
C SER A 277 -8.75 -0.17 9.81
N VAL A 278 -8.85 -0.85 10.96
CA VAL A 278 -9.96 -1.73 11.33
C VAL A 278 -10.81 -1.21 12.50
N LEU A 279 -10.35 -0.18 13.20
CA LEU A 279 -10.85 0.31 14.49
C LEU A 279 -12.38 0.41 14.65
N TYR A 280 -13.10 0.89 13.64
CA TYR A 280 -14.56 1.07 13.68
C TYR A 280 -15.33 0.08 12.79
N ARG A 281 -14.67 -0.96 12.29
CA ARG A 281 -15.36 -1.99 11.51
C ARG A 281 -16.21 -2.82 12.46
N ARG A 282 -17.44 -3.15 12.05
CA ARG A 282 -18.31 -4.09 12.76
C ARG A 282 -17.60 -5.43 13.02
N HIS A 283 -16.75 -5.86 12.09
CA HIS A 283 -15.93 -7.06 12.21
C HIS A 283 -14.45 -6.71 11.92
N PRO A 284 -13.68 -6.34 12.96
CA PRO A 284 -12.35 -5.74 12.78
C PRO A 284 -11.24 -6.80 12.63
N PHE A 285 -11.43 -7.72 11.68
CA PHE A 285 -10.41 -8.72 11.37
C PHE A 285 -9.14 -8.08 10.81
N LEU A 286 -7.99 -8.48 11.32
CA LEU A 286 -6.65 -8.10 10.85
C LEU A 286 -6.24 -8.88 9.58
N TRP A 287 -7.21 -9.36 8.80
CA TRP A 287 -7.04 -10.21 7.62
C TRP A 287 -5.88 -9.77 6.72
N ARG A 288 -5.82 -8.49 6.37
CA ARG A 288 -4.80 -8.00 5.44
C ARG A 288 -3.39 -8.12 6.02
N ALA A 289 -3.21 -7.78 7.30
CA ALA A 289 -1.91 -7.89 7.97
C ALA A 289 -1.51 -9.37 8.09
N ALA A 290 -2.46 -10.24 8.48
CA ALA A 290 -2.27 -11.68 8.57
C ALA A 290 -1.87 -12.32 7.23
N LEU A 291 -2.63 -12.05 6.17
CA LEU A 291 -2.34 -12.62 4.85
C LEU A 291 -1.02 -12.09 4.27
N LEU A 292 -0.67 -10.81 4.48
CA LEU A 292 0.64 -10.29 4.10
C LEU A 292 1.78 -11.01 4.84
N TYR A 293 1.60 -11.24 6.15
CA TYR A 293 2.58 -11.94 6.98
C TYR A 293 2.80 -13.37 6.50
N TYR A 294 1.71 -14.14 6.37
CA TYR A 294 1.74 -15.52 5.86
C TYR A 294 2.36 -15.59 4.46
N THR A 295 1.94 -14.70 3.55
CA THR A 295 2.43 -14.71 2.16
C THR A 295 3.93 -14.44 2.09
N ALA A 296 4.44 -13.50 2.89
CA ALA A 296 5.87 -13.19 2.93
C ALA A 296 6.69 -14.40 3.41
N TYR A 297 6.25 -15.06 4.49
CA TYR A 297 6.90 -16.27 4.98
C TYR A 297 6.92 -17.37 3.92
N ARG A 298 5.77 -17.69 3.33
CA ARG A 298 5.65 -18.74 2.32
C ARG A 298 6.40 -18.43 1.03
N ALA A 299 6.51 -17.16 0.64
CA ALA A 299 7.29 -16.74 -0.52
C ALA A 299 8.77 -17.13 -0.39
N SER A 300 9.33 -17.13 0.83
CA SER A 300 10.72 -17.53 1.07
C SER A 300 11.01 -18.99 0.73
N GLN A 301 9.96 -19.82 0.61
CA GLN A 301 10.05 -21.26 0.42
C GLN A 301 9.52 -21.73 -0.94
N MET A 302 8.85 -20.86 -1.70
CA MET A 302 8.07 -21.25 -2.88
C MET A 302 8.39 -20.39 -4.09
N SER A 303 8.20 -20.94 -5.30
CA SER A 303 8.12 -20.17 -6.53
C SER A 303 6.87 -19.29 -6.57
N PHE A 304 6.79 -18.35 -7.52
CA PHE A 304 5.62 -17.51 -7.72
C PHE A 304 4.35 -18.32 -7.98
N SER A 305 4.40 -19.28 -8.91
CA SER A 305 3.26 -20.12 -9.27
C SER A 305 2.82 -20.99 -8.08
N ASN A 306 3.77 -21.58 -7.34
CA ASN A 306 3.45 -22.40 -6.18
C ASN A 306 2.83 -21.57 -5.05
N LEU A 307 3.38 -20.38 -4.75
CA LEU A 307 2.80 -19.47 -3.77
C LEU A 307 1.38 -19.03 -4.19
N PHE A 308 1.19 -18.72 -5.47
CA PHE A 308 -0.13 -18.36 -6.00
C PHE A 308 -1.17 -19.47 -5.83
N LYS A 309 -0.79 -20.71 -6.08
CA LYS A 309 -1.64 -21.89 -5.85
C LYS A 309 -1.90 -22.08 -4.35
N ASP A 310 -0.87 -21.91 -3.52
CA ASP A 310 -0.95 -22.01 -2.06
C ASP A 310 -1.98 -21.04 -1.46
N LEU A 311 -1.96 -19.77 -1.87
CA LEU A 311 -2.91 -18.76 -1.43
C LEU A 311 -4.36 -19.06 -1.85
N GLY A 312 -4.56 -19.98 -2.81
CA GLY A 312 -5.88 -20.45 -3.24
C GLY A 312 -6.73 -21.04 -2.10
N ARG A 313 -6.08 -21.51 -1.03
CA ARG A 313 -6.77 -22.01 0.17
C ARG A 313 -7.50 -20.90 0.95
N PHE A 314 -7.07 -19.65 0.82
CA PHE A 314 -7.64 -18.50 1.54
C PHE A 314 -8.39 -17.53 0.62
N VAL A 315 -7.90 -17.34 -0.61
CA VAL A 315 -8.41 -16.34 -1.57
C VAL A 315 -8.69 -17.02 -2.91
N ARG A 316 -9.93 -16.95 -3.39
CA ARG A 316 -10.34 -17.59 -4.65
C ARG A 316 -10.00 -16.72 -5.84
N ASP A 317 -10.26 -15.41 -5.72
CA ASP A 317 -10.00 -14.44 -6.79
C ASP A 317 -8.51 -14.46 -7.22
N PRO A 318 -8.21 -14.85 -8.46
CA PRO A 318 -6.83 -14.93 -8.95
C PRO A 318 -6.16 -13.55 -9.03
N TYR A 319 -6.90 -12.47 -9.28
CA TYR A 319 -6.33 -11.13 -9.36
C TYR A 319 -5.89 -10.63 -7.98
N VAL A 320 -6.65 -10.94 -6.94
CA VAL A 320 -6.26 -10.64 -5.55
C VAL A 320 -5.04 -11.45 -5.14
N ARG A 321 -5.01 -12.75 -5.46
CA ARG A 321 -3.84 -13.61 -5.20
C ARG A 321 -2.59 -13.08 -5.87
N TRP A 322 -2.67 -12.70 -7.14
CA TRP A 322 -1.56 -12.10 -7.88
C TRP A 322 -0.97 -10.90 -7.12
N ASP A 323 -1.81 -10.00 -6.62
CA ASP A 323 -1.34 -8.79 -5.95
C ASP A 323 -0.59 -9.11 -4.64
N TYR A 324 -1.02 -10.13 -3.88
CA TYR A 324 -0.28 -10.60 -2.69
C TYR A 324 1.05 -11.27 -3.05
N VAL A 325 1.05 -12.18 -4.02
CA VAL A 325 2.26 -12.90 -4.47
C VAL A 325 3.28 -11.91 -5.03
N LEU A 326 2.84 -10.97 -5.88
CA LEU A 326 3.68 -9.90 -6.43
C LEU A 326 4.33 -9.09 -5.31
N ARG A 327 3.57 -8.66 -4.29
CA ARG A 327 4.14 -7.89 -3.18
C ARG A 327 5.20 -8.66 -2.40
N ALA A 328 5.03 -9.97 -2.23
CA ALA A 328 5.99 -10.81 -1.53
C ALA A 328 7.19 -11.21 -2.39
N LYS A 329 7.08 -11.21 -3.73
CA LYS A 329 8.14 -11.59 -4.68
C LYS A 329 8.87 -10.41 -5.34
N ARG A 330 8.39 -9.18 -5.14
CA ARG A 330 8.96 -7.98 -5.74
C ARG A 330 10.42 -7.76 -5.32
N GLY A 331 11.24 -7.25 -6.23
CA GLY A 331 12.69 -7.19 -6.10
C GLY A 331 13.41 -8.43 -6.64
N GLN A 332 12.70 -9.53 -6.93
CA GLN A 332 13.26 -10.70 -7.63
C GLN A 332 13.02 -10.59 -9.14
N VAL A 333 14.00 -11.00 -9.94
CA VAL A 333 13.91 -11.10 -11.41
C VAL A 333 13.36 -12.47 -11.81
N ASP A 334 14.04 -13.54 -11.40
CA ASP A 334 13.56 -14.91 -11.56
C ASP A 334 12.70 -15.30 -10.37
N THR A 335 11.39 -15.39 -10.60
CA THR A 335 10.42 -15.75 -9.55
C THR A 335 10.15 -17.26 -9.48
N SER A 336 10.86 -18.07 -10.26
CA SER A 336 10.86 -19.53 -10.10
C SER A 336 11.59 -19.96 -8.82
N LEU A 337 12.51 -19.13 -8.34
CA LEU A 337 13.30 -19.38 -7.14
C LEU A 337 12.54 -19.00 -5.85
N PRO A 338 12.82 -19.70 -4.73
CA PRO A 338 12.42 -19.26 -3.41
C PRO A 338 13.00 -17.88 -3.05
N GLY A 339 12.32 -17.18 -2.15
CA GLY A 339 12.78 -15.89 -1.60
C GLY A 339 11.65 -14.85 -1.57
N CYS A 340 11.79 -13.86 -0.69
CA CYS A 340 10.74 -12.91 -0.42
C CYS A 340 11.23 -11.48 -0.26
N PHE A 341 10.28 -10.55 -0.26
CA PHE A 341 10.42 -9.19 0.23
C PHE A 341 9.48 -9.01 1.42
N CYS A 342 9.95 -9.35 2.62
CA CYS A 342 9.16 -9.47 3.85
C CYS A 342 8.82 -8.14 4.54
N LYS A 343 9.02 -7.00 3.87
CA LYS A 343 8.77 -5.65 4.41
C LYS A 343 7.38 -5.51 5.04
N ASP A 344 6.38 -6.20 4.51
CA ASP A 344 4.99 -6.10 4.94
C ASP A 344 4.66 -6.96 6.17
N GLN A 345 5.59 -7.77 6.71
CA GLN A 345 5.37 -8.50 7.97
C GLN A 345 5.18 -7.57 9.18
N VAL A 346 5.83 -6.40 9.11
CA VAL A 346 5.76 -5.33 10.10
C VAL A 346 4.32 -4.91 10.47
N TYR A 347 3.35 -5.06 9.56
CA TYR A 347 1.96 -4.71 9.81
C TYR A 347 1.34 -5.57 10.90
N LEU A 348 1.53 -6.89 10.82
CA LEU A 348 0.99 -7.81 11.83
C LEU A 348 1.84 -7.76 13.10
N GLU A 349 3.17 -7.80 12.97
CA GLU A 349 4.10 -7.73 14.09
C GLU A 349 3.79 -6.54 14.99
N GLY A 350 3.69 -5.34 14.40
CA GLY A 350 3.42 -4.13 15.16
C GLY A 350 2.01 -4.11 15.74
N ALA A 351 1.01 -4.63 15.02
CA ALA A 351 -0.36 -4.66 15.50
C ALA A 351 -0.47 -5.56 16.73
N LEU A 352 0.11 -6.77 16.69
CA LEU A 352 0.12 -7.70 17.82
C LEU A 352 0.92 -7.12 19.00
N GLU A 353 2.08 -6.51 18.75
CA GLU A 353 2.88 -5.88 19.79
C GLU A 353 2.11 -4.75 20.51
N ILE A 354 1.43 -3.87 19.77
CA ILE A 354 0.63 -2.79 20.38
C ILE A 354 -0.57 -3.37 21.11
N LEU A 355 -1.25 -4.37 20.55
CA LEU A 355 -2.37 -5.01 21.24
C LEU A 355 -1.93 -5.65 22.55
N ARG A 356 -0.75 -6.28 22.60
CA ARG A 356 -0.19 -6.83 23.84
C ARG A 356 -0.07 -5.78 24.94
N HIS A 357 0.50 -4.63 24.60
CA HIS A 357 0.81 -3.56 25.55
C HIS A 357 -0.26 -2.46 25.60
N ARG A 358 -1.44 -2.67 25.02
CA ARG A 358 -2.49 -1.65 24.88
C ARG A 358 -2.99 -1.08 26.22
N LYS A 359 -2.84 -1.84 27.30
CA LYS A 359 -3.20 -1.44 28.66
C LYS A 359 -2.12 -0.54 29.29
N ASP A 360 -0.88 -0.64 28.84
CA ASP A 360 0.28 0.07 29.42
C ASP A 360 0.67 1.30 28.60
N ILE A 361 0.40 1.29 27.29
CA ILE A 361 0.78 2.38 26.40
C ILE A 361 -0.05 3.64 26.70
N ASN A 362 0.65 4.74 26.97
CA ASN A 362 0.07 6.09 26.91
C ASN A 362 -0.04 6.53 25.44
N PHE A 363 -1.18 6.26 24.81
CA PHE A 363 -1.40 6.55 23.39
C PHE A 363 -1.38 8.04 23.06
N HIS A 364 -1.80 8.91 23.99
CA HIS A 364 -1.71 10.36 23.80
C HIS A 364 -0.26 10.83 23.69
N ASN A 365 0.61 10.37 24.59
CA ASN A 365 2.04 10.65 24.52
C ASN A 365 2.65 10.04 23.26
N LEU A 366 2.30 8.80 22.94
CA LEU A 366 2.78 8.12 21.72
C LEU A 366 2.45 8.90 20.46
N MET A 367 1.25 9.45 20.33
CA MET A 367 0.89 10.27 19.19
C MET A 367 1.64 11.61 19.19
N ARG A 368 1.72 12.30 20.33
CA ARG A 368 2.38 13.61 20.45
C ARG A 368 3.90 13.57 20.25
N MET A 369 4.55 12.47 20.64
CA MET A 369 6.00 12.27 20.41
C MET A 369 6.35 11.97 18.95
N GLY A 370 5.35 11.75 18.07
CA GLY A 370 5.57 11.59 16.64
C GLY A 370 6.22 10.25 16.28
N LYS A 371 7.29 10.25 15.49
CA LYS A 371 7.89 9.04 14.90
C LYS A 371 8.85 8.34 15.87
N VAL A 372 8.32 7.79 16.95
CA VAL A 372 9.07 7.01 17.96
C VAL A 372 8.48 5.62 18.17
N SER A 373 9.27 4.69 18.71
CA SER A 373 8.77 3.40 19.19
C SER A 373 7.94 3.61 20.47
N TRP A 374 6.94 2.77 20.72
CA TRP A 374 6.23 2.81 22.01
C TRP A 374 7.14 2.46 23.19
N ARG A 375 8.22 1.72 22.95
CA ARG A 375 9.23 1.36 23.96
C ARG A 375 10.07 2.56 24.41
N ASP A 376 10.08 3.63 23.63
CA ASP A 376 10.81 4.86 23.96
C ASP A 376 9.98 5.85 24.79
N LEU A 377 8.70 5.58 25.08
CA LEU A 377 7.81 6.57 25.71
C LEU A 377 8.30 7.05 27.07
N GLY A 378 8.60 6.12 27.98
CA GLY A 378 8.95 6.48 29.37
C GLY A 378 10.16 7.40 29.44
N ARG A 379 11.22 7.06 28.70
CA ARG A 379 12.49 7.83 28.68
C ARG A 379 12.42 9.15 27.91
N LEU A 380 11.43 9.34 27.04
CA LEU A 380 11.27 10.57 26.26
C LEU A 380 10.27 11.55 26.89
N GLN A 381 9.53 11.14 27.92
CA GLN A 381 8.44 11.90 28.49
C GLN A 381 8.87 13.29 29.00
N GLU A 382 10.04 13.40 29.63
CA GLU A 382 10.54 14.67 30.16
C GLU A 382 11.04 15.64 29.08
N HIS A 383 11.30 15.14 27.87
CA HIS A 383 11.85 15.92 26.76
C HIS A 383 10.80 16.25 25.68
N MET A 384 9.59 15.71 25.80
CA MET A 384 8.57 15.86 24.77
C MET A 384 8.05 17.29 24.70
N GLN A 385 7.86 17.78 23.47
CA GLN A 385 7.15 19.02 23.22
C GLN A 385 5.66 18.71 23.07
N THR A 386 4.80 19.34 23.86
CA THR A 386 3.34 19.19 23.77
C THR A 386 2.70 20.28 22.92
N ASP A 387 3.30 21.46 22.88
CA ASP A 387 2.69 22.64 22.28
C ASP A 387 2.56 22.47 20.76
N GLY A 388 1.36 22.77 20.25
CA GLY A 388 1.03 22.61 18.84
C GLY A 388 0.90 21.16 18.35
N THR A 389 1.18 20.16 19.19
CA THR A 389 0.97 18.75 18.81
C THR A 389 -0.53 18.42 18.67
N ARG A 390 -0.83 17.44 17.82
CA ARG A 390 -2.20 17.02 17.51
C ARG A 390 -2.39 15.54 17.80
N ILE A 391 -3.56 15.15 18.27
CA ILE A 391 -3.97 13.74 18.32
C ILE A 391 -5.12 13.49 17.36
N PRO A 392 -5.28 12.25 16.87
CA PRO A 392 -6.42 11.90 16.05
C PRO A 392 -7.70 11.98 16.86
N SER A 393 -8.78 12.49 16.27
CA SER A 393 -10.09 12.63 16.93
C SER A 393 -10.63 11.33 17.53
N PHE A 394 -10.31 10.18 16.92
CA PHE A 394 -10.72 8.86 17.40
C PHE A 394 -9.95 8.39 18.65
N MET A 395 -8.96 9.14 19.10
CA MET A 395 -8.21 8.92 20.34
C MET A 395 -8.53 9.96 21.43
N ASP A 396 -9.49 10.88 21.21
CA ASP A 396 -9.85 11.90 22.21
C ASP A 396 -10.28 11.26 23.53
N ASN A 397 -11.04 10.16 23.47
CA ASN A 397 -11.38 9.33 24.62
C ASN A 397 -10.55 8.03 24.61
N LEU A 398 -9.56 7.95 25.50
CA LEU A 398 -8.66 6.79 25.57
C LEU A 398 -9.33 5.52 26.08
N ASP A 399 -10.32 5.62 26.97
CA ASP A 399 -11.06 4.46 27.47
C ASP A 399 -11.86 3.81 26.35
N GLN A 400 -12.53 4.63 25.55
CA GLN A 400 -13.25 4.15 24.37
C GLN A 400 -12.29 3.58 23.33
N TYR A 401 -11.14 4.24 23.10
CA TYR A 401 -10.13 3.72 22.19
C TYR A 401 -9.60 2.36 22.64
N ARG A 402 -9.32 2.18 23.93
CA ARG A 402 -8.88 0.90 24.51
C ARG A 402 -9.93 -0.20 24.37
N LYS A 403 -11.21 0.10 24.60
CA LYS A 403 -12.32 -0.84 24.34
C LYS A 403 -12.38 -1.29 22.88
N LEU A 404 -12.08 -0.40 21.93
CA LEU A 404 -12.01 -0.77 20.51
C LEU A 404 -10.82 -1.69 20.24
N LEU A 405 -9.67 -1.48 20.90
CA LEU A 405 -8.53 -2.39 20.79
C LEU A 405 -8.82 -3.77 21.42
N ASP A 406 -9.49 -3.82 22.58
CA ASP A 406 -9.95 -5.08 23.18
C ASP A 406 -10.91 -5.83 22.25
N TYR A 407 -11.81 -5.09 21.58
CA TYR A 407 -12.71 -5.68 20.59
C TYR A 407 -11.95 -6.25 19.37
N ILE A 408 -10.85 -5.62 18.94
CA ILE A 408 -9.96 -6.18 17.91
C ILE A 408 -9.35 -7.50 18.37
N VAL A 409 -8.82 -7.58 19.60
CA VAL A 409 -8.26 -8.83 20.16
C VAL A 409 -9.32 -9.94 20.11
N MET A 410 -10.48 -9.68 20.69
CA MET A 410 -11.58 -10.64 20.77
C MET A 410 -12.06 -11.10 19.38
N ALA A 411 -12.31 -10.16 18.46
CA ALA A 411 -12.85 -10.48 17.14
C ALA A 411 -11.90 -11.33 16.29
N ASN A 412 -10.59 -11.28 16.57
CA ASN A 412 -9.58 -12.06 15.86
C ASN A 412 -9.26 -13.39 16.54
N GLY A 413 -9.88 -13.70 17.68
CA GLY A 413 -9.61 -14.92 18.45
C GLY A 413 -8.21 -14.94 19.05
N LEU A 414 -7.69 -13.77 19.43
CA LEU A 414 -6.41 -13.61 20.07
C LEU A 414 -6.59 -13.55 21.60
N SER A 415 -5.57 -13.96 22.35
CA SER A 415 -5.47 -13.72 23.80
C SER A 415 -4.34 -12.74 24.12
N ASP A 416 -4.32 -12.24 25.36
CA ASP A 416 -3.27 -11.34 25.84
C ASP A 416 -1.87 -12.01 25.81
N ASP A 417 -1.80 -13.33 25.99
CA ASP A 417 -0.55 -14.11 25.98
C ASP A 417 -0.06 -14.48 24.57
N GLN A 418 -0.99 -14.64 23.61
CA GLN A 418 -0.70 -15.04 22.22
C GLN A 418 -0.13 -13.91 21.35
N ALA A 419 0.05 -12.71 21.89
CA ALA A 419 0.82 -11.65 21.24
C ALA A 419 2.34 -11.78 21.49
N SER A 420 2.79 -12.94 21.98
CA SER A 420 4.19 -13.35 22.04
C SER A 420 4.54 -14.12 20.78
N GLY A 421 5.43 -13.57 19.96
CA GLY A 421 6.34 -14.44 19.23
C GLY A 421 7.15 -15.18 20.27
N VAL A 422 7.24 -16.51 20.16
CA VAL A 422 8.03 -17.35 21.08
C VAL A 422 9.39 -16.71 21.36
#